data_AF-A0A2H5UYH7-F1
#
_entry.id   AF-A0A2H5UYH7-F1
#
_cell.length_a   1.000
_cell.length_b   1.000
_cell.length_c   1.000
_cell.angle_alpha   90.00
_cell.angle_beta   90.00
_cell.angle_gamma   90.00
#
_symmetry.space_group_name_H-M   'P 1'
#
loop_
_entity.id
_entity.type
_entity.pdbx_description
1 polymer ?
#
loop_
_entity_poly.entity_id
_entity_poly.type
_entity_poly.pdbx_seq_one_letter_code
_entity_poly.pdbx_strand_id
1 'polypeptide(L)' 'MVIRRRVIAGKLLDILVASLYADRIPRAMGWRIADMYQTGELWGVEGFKLLKKACMMVEPDKTVMVLRTGRDA' A
#
# COMPACT_ATOMS: atom_id res chain seq x y z
N MET A 1 -7.15 15.16 -6.85
CA MET A 1 -5.96 14.71 -6.09
C MET A 1 -6.26 13.57 -5.09
N VAL A 2 -7.28 13.69 -4.23
CA VAL A 2 -7.64 12.67 -3.20
C VAL A 2 -8.12 11.34 -3.82
N ILE A 3 -8.99 11.40 -4.83
CA ILE A 3 -9.54 10.22 -5.51
C ILE A 3 -8.42 9.35 -6.12
N ARG A 4 -7.48 9.99 -6.83
CA ARG A 4 -6.33 9.32 -7.44
C ARG A 4 -5.45 8.61 -6.43
N ARG A 5 -5.15 9.24 -5.28
CA ARG A 5 -4.38 8.58 -4.20
C ARG A 5 -5.12 7.37 -3.66
N ARG A 6 -6.45 7.47 -3.46
CA ARG A 6 -7.26 6.36 -2.95
C ARG A 6 -7.25 5.17 -3.92
N VAL A 7 -7.33 5.41 -5.23
CA VAL A 7 -7.20 4.37 -6.26
C VAL A 7 -5.83 3.69 -6.20
N ILE A 8 -4.75 4.46 -6.14
CA ILE A 8 -3.39 3.90 -6.05
C ILE A 8 -3.21 3.14 -4.73
N ALA A 9 -3.69 3.67 -3.62
CA ALA A 9 -3.65 3.01 -2.32
C ALA A 9 -4.40 1.68 -2.32
N GLY A 10 -5.56 1.61 -3.00
CA GLY A 10 -6.31 0.36 -3.19
C GLY A 10 -5.47 -0.69 -3.92
N LYS A 11 -4.87 -0.32 -5.06
CA LYS A 11 -3.98 -1.22 -5.82
C LYS A 11 -2.77 -1.68 -5.02
N LEU A 12 -2.20 -0.81 -4.19
CA LEU A 12 -1.10 -1.18 -3.29
C LEU A 12 -1.56 -2.17 -2.21
N LEU A 13 -2.75 -1.96 -1.64
CA LEU A 13 -3.34 -2.90 -0.70
C LEU A 13 -3.59 -4.26 -1.35
N ASP A 14 -4.10 -4.30 -2.58
CA ASP A 14 -4.31 -5.54 -3.34
C ASP A 14 -2.99 -6.31 -3.55
N ILE A 15 -1.90 -5.60 -3.91
CA ILE A 15 -0.56 -6.18 -4.02
C ILE A 15 -0.14 -6.80 -2.69
N LEU A 16 -0.34 -6.07 -1.59
CA LEU A 16 0.09 -6.51 -0.27
C LEU A 16 -0.64 -7.77 0.19
N VAL A 17 -1.97 -7.81 0.01
CA VAL A 17 -2.84 -8.93 0.41
C VAL A 17 -2.58 -10.17 -0.46
N ALA A 18 -2.25 -9.98 -1.73
CA ALA A 18 -1.96 -11.07 -2.66
C ALA A 18 -0.51 -11.55 -2.63
N SER A 19 0.39 -10.88 -1.90
CA SER A 19 1.81 -11.23 -1.91
C SER A 19 2.08 -12.50 -1.12
N LEU A 20 2.82 -13.43 -1.74
CA LEU A 20 3.33 -14.64 -1.08
C LEU A 20 4.49 -14.35 -0.11
N TYR A 21 4.98 -13.11 -0.08
CA TYR A 21 6.10 -12.67 0.75
C TYR A 21 5.67 -11.74 1.89
N ALA A 22 4.37 -11.70 2.22
CA ALA A 22 3.82 -10.85 3.27
C ALA A 22 4.46 -11.11 4.65
N ASP A 23 5.02 -12.30 4.88
CA ASP A 23 5.78 -12.69 6.06
C ASP A 23 7.03 -11.81 6.29
N ARG A 24 7.57 -11.18 5.23
CA ARG A 24 8.72 -10.28 5.32
C ARG A 24 8.37 -8.91 5.91
N ILE A 25 7.08 -8.59 6.03
CA ILE A 25 6.62 -7.35 6.63
C ILE A 25 6.73 -7.49 8.16
N PRO A 26 7.39 -6.54 8.87
CA PRO A 26 7.42 -6.57 10.32
C PRO A 26 6.00 -6.60 10.89
N ARG A 27 5.72 -7.49 11.85
CA ARG A 27 4.38 -7.67 12.43
C ARG A 27 3.74 -6.36 12.89
N ALA A 28 4.50 -5.48 13.56
CA ALA A 28 4.01 -4.17 13.99
C ALA A 28 3.57 -3.27 12.82
N MET A 29 4.24 -3.36 11.68
CA MET A 29 3.84 -2.65 10.46
C MET A 29 2.54 -3.24 9.88
N GLY A 30 2.42 -4.57 9.83
CA GLY A 30 1.19 -5.24 9.38
C GLY A 30 -0.02 -4.86 10.23
N TRP A 31 0.11 -4.91 11.56
CA TRP A 31 -0.94 -4.48 12.48
C TRP A 31 -1.32 -3.02 12.31
N ARG A 32 -0.33 -2.14 12.12
CA ARG A 32 -0.59 -0.72 11.87
C ARG A 32 -1.35 -0.48 10.56
N ILE A 33 -1.04 -1.24 9.50
CA ILE A 33 -1.79 -1.16 8.23
C ILE A 33 -3.25 -1.60 8.43
N ALA A 34 -3.46 -2.70 9.18
CA ALA A 34 -4.80 -3.20 9.48
C ALA A 34 -5.63 -2.20 10.30
N ASP A 35 -5.04 -1.61 11.34
CA ASP A 35 -5.68 -0.58 12.18
C ASP A 35 -6.08 0.65 11.34
N MET A 36 -5.16 1.19 10.55
CA MET A 36 -5.44 2.33 9.67
C MET A 36 -6.51 2.00 8.60
N TYR A 37 -6.60 0.75 8.14
CA TYR A 37 -7.67 0.32 7.23
C TYR A 37 -9.03 0.39 7.92
N GLN A 38 -9.12 -0.15 9.15
CA GLN A 38 -10.36 -0.19 9.93
C GLN A 38 -10.85 1.20 10.34
N THR A 39 -9.95 2.12 10.65
CA THR A 39 -10.28 3.51 11.01
C THR A 39 -10.50 4.42 9.81
N GLY A 40 -10.21 3.95 8.59
CA GLY A 40 -10.30 4.73 7.35
C GLY A 40 -9.12 5.67 7.10
N GLU A 41 -8.13 5.72 8.00
CA GLU A 41 -6.93 6.54 7.87
C GLU A 41 -5.95 6.06 6.79
N LEU A 42 -6.09 4.80 6.35
CA LEU A 42 -5.22 4.20 5.33
C LEU A 42 -5.20 5.01 4.02
N TRP A 43 -6.30 5.69 3.71
CA TRP A 43 -6.47 6.51 2.50
C TRP A 43 -5.77 7.87 2.58
N GLY A 44 -5.29 8.24 3.77
CA GLY A 44 -4.53 9.46 4.02
C GLY A 44 -3.10 9.42 3.50
N VAL A 45 -2.35 10.51 3.73
CA VAL A 45 -0.93 10.61 3.35
C VAL A 45 -0.09 9.55 4.06
N GLU A 46 -0.29 9.38 5.36
CA GLU A 46 0.52 8.48 6.18
C GLU A 46 0.20 7.00 5.87
N GLY A 47 -1.07 6.66 5.68
CA GLY A 47 -1.48 5.32 5.25
C GLY A 47 -0.89 4.97 3.88
N PHE A 48 -0.90 5.91 2.94
CA PHE A 48 -0.26 5.72 1.63
C PHE A 48 1.25 5.50 1.73
N LYS A 49 1.96 6.29 2.55
CA LYS A 49 3.41 6.09 2.77
C LYS A 49 3.70 4.73 3.38
N LEU A 50 2.88 4.29 4.33
CA LEU A 50 3.02 3.00 4.99
C LEU A 50 2.79 1.85 4.02
N LEU A 51 1.71 1.89 3.22
CA LEU A 51 1.43 0.91 2.18
C LEU A 51 2.56 0.83 1.16
N LYS A 52 3.02 1.97 0.65
CA LYS A 52 4.15 2.02 -0.29
C LYS A 52 5.38 1.34 0.31
N LYS A 53 5.72 1.65 1.56
CA LYS A 53 6.88 1.05 2.23
C LYS A 53 6.73 -0.47 2.33
N ALA A 54 5.58 -0.95 2.78
CA ALA A 54 5.32 -2.38 2.91
C ALA A 54 5.36 -3.10 1.55
N CYS A 55 4.73 -2.54 0.51
CA CYS A 55 4.74 -3.13 -0.83
C CYS A 55 6.15 -3.16 -1.44
N MET A 56 6.97 -2.13 -1.21
CA MET A 56 8.37 -2.13 -1.67
C MET A 56 9.23 -3.22 -1.02
N MET A 57 8.84 -3.74 0.15
CA MET A 57 9.56 -4.84 0.82
C MET A 57 9.23 -6.20 0.23
N VAL A 58 8.01 -6.38 -0.31
CA VAL A 58 7.49 -7.70 -0.71
C VAL A 58 7.35 -7.86 -2.22
N GLU A 59 7.00 -6.79 -2.93
CA GLU A 59 6.69 -6.77 -4.36
C GLU A 59 7.17 -5.45 -5.01
N PRO A 60 8.48 -5.15 -5.00
CA PRO A 60 9.00 -3.85 -5.45
C PRO A 60 8.63 -3.53 -6.91
N ASP A 61 8.70 -4.50 -7.82
CA ASP A 61 8.45 -4.26 -9.24
C ASP A 61 6.98 -3.93 -9.52
N LYS A 62 6.04 -4.69 -8.93
CA LYS A 62 4.60 -4.40 -9.02
C LYS A 62 4.26 -3.06 -8.38
N THR A 63 4.91 -2.74 -7.26
CA THR A 63 4.77 -1.44 -6.58
C THR A 63 5.17 -0.29 -7.49
N VAL A 64 6.35 -0.37 -8.12
CA VAL A 64 6.84 0.66 -9.05
C VAL A 64 5.90 0.79 -10.25
N MET A 65 5.42 -0.32 -10.81
CA MET A 65 4.46 -0.31 -11.92
C MET A 65 3.15 0.41 -11.56
N VAL A 66 2.56 0.13 -10.39
CA VAL A 66 1.35 0.81 -9.91
C VAL A 66 1.60 2.31 -9.68
N LEU A 67 2.76 2.68 -9.14
CA LEU A 67 3.11 4.09 -8.91
C LEU A 67 3.34 4.86 -10.22
N ARG A 68 3.90 4.21 -11.26
CA ARG A 68 4.13 4.80 -12.58
C ARG A 68 2.84 4.94 -13.38
N THR A 69 2.05 3.88 -13.48
CA THR A 69 0.73 3.94 -14.15
C THR A 69 -0.22 4.91 -13.44
N GLY A 70 -0.11 5.01 -12.12
CA GLY A 70 -0.78 6.04 -11.34
C GLY A 70 -0.22 7.45 -11.52
N ARG A 71 0.89 7.65 -12.25
CA ARG A 71 1.48 8.96 -12.61
C ARG A 71 0.92 9.49 -13.94
N ASP A 72 0.59 8.58 -14.85
CA ASP A 72 0.18 8.88 -16.23
C ASP A 72 -1.35 8.92 -16.43
N ALA A 73 -2.13 8.51 -15.42
CA ALA A 73 -3.59 8.63 -15.34
C ALA A 73 -4.03 9.86 -14.52
#